data_AF-A0A9X1T889-F1
#
_entry.id   AF-A0A9X1T889-F1
#
_cell.length_a   1.000
_cell.length_b   1.000
_cell.length_c   1.000
_cell.angle_alpha   90.00
_cell.angle_beta   90.00
_cell.angle_gamma   90.00
#
_symmetry.space_group_name_H-M   'P 1'
#
loop_
_entity.id
_entity.type
_entity.pdbx_description
1 polymer ?
#
loop_
_entity_poly.entity_id
_entity_poly.type
_entity_poly.pdbx_seq_one_letter_code
_entity_poly.pdbx_strand_id
1 'polypeptide(L)' 'MFVANTPHGRRGRPEDIAKASVFLDSDDAVWITGERISVSGGDVRVLNEIASAAKA' A
#
# COMPACT_ATOMS: atom_id res chain seq x y z
N MET A 1 -9.16 8.66 4.98
CA MET A 1 -9.06 7.21 5.23
C MET A 1 -9.34 6.95 6.71
N PHE A 2 -10.16 5.95 7.04
CA PHE A 2 -10.50 5.60 8.43
C PHE A 2 -9.53 4.54 8.94
N VAL A 3 -8.95 4.75 10.14
CA VAL A 3 -8.00 3.80 10.77
C VAL A 3 -8.60 2.40 10.93
N ALA A 4 -9.91 2.32 11.17
CA ALA A 4 -10.64 1.05 11.29
C ALA A 4 -10.49 0.13 10.06
N ASN A 5 -10.21 0.69 8.88
CA ASN A 5 -10.07 -0.06 7.64
C ASN A 5 -8.60 -0.29 7.23
N THR A 6 -7.66 0.07 8.10
CA THR A 6 -6.23 -0.13 7.88
C THR A 6 -5.78 -1.26 8.81
N PRO A 7 -5.43 -2.46 8.29
CA PRO A 7 -4.94 -3.59 9.10
C PRO A 7 -3.78 -3.23 10.03
N HIS A 8 -2.95 -2.27 9.62
CA HIS A 8 -1.86 -1.74 10.44
C HIS A 8 -2.33 -0.93 11.67
N GLY A 9 -3.61 -0.64 11.82
CA GLY A 9 -4.22 -0.07 13.03
C GLY A 9 -3.89 1.40 13.31
N ARG A 10 -3.25 2.10 12.37
CA ARG A 10 -2.96 3.54 12.49
C ARG A 10 -3.04 4.25 11.15
N ARG A 11 -3.11 5.59 11.20
CA ARG A 11 -2.89 6.41 10.00
C ARG A 11 -1.45 6.26 9.53
N GLY A 12 -1.29 6.24 8.21
CA GLY A 12 0.01 6.39 7.57
C GLY A 12 0.64 7.73 7.94
N ARG A 13 1.97 7.75 8.01
CA ARG A 13 2.78 8.93 8.28
C ARG A 13 3.75 9.15 7.10
N PRO A 14 4.26 10.38 6.90
CA PRO A 14 5.21 10.66 5.82
C PRO A 14 6.43 9.71 5.82
N GLU A 15 6.89 9.30 7.00
CA GLU A 15 8.05 8.42 7.16
C GLU A 15 7.80 7.01 6.59
N ASP A 16 6.55 6.56 6.50
CA ASP A 16 6.21 5.25 5.93
C ASP A 16 6.49 5.24 4.41
N ILE A 17 6.15 6.33 3.72
CA ILE A 17 6.44 6.49 2.28
C ILE A 17 7.93 6.71 2.07
N ALA A 18 8.57 7.54 2.90
CA ALA A 18 10.00 7.83 2.79
C ALA A 18 10.85 6.54 2.91
N LYS A 19 10.54 5.68 3.88
CA LYS A 19 11.23 4.39 4.04
C LYS A 19 11.04 3.46 2.84
N ALA A 20 9.83 3.39 2.29
CA ALA A 20 9.57 2.60 1.08
C ALA A 20 10.34 3.14 -0.13
N SER A 21 10.43 4.47 -0.29
CA SER A 21 11.22 5.10 -1.34
C SER A 21 12.71 4.83 -1.19
N VAL A 22 13.26 4.91 0.03
CA VAL A 22 14.67 4.59 0.30
C VAL A 22 14.97 3.12 0.03
N PHE A 23 14.05 2.21 0.35
CA PHE A 23 14.18 0.80 -0.04
C PHE A 23 14.25 0.65 -1.56
N LEU A 24 13.36 1.32 -2.31
CA LEU A 24 13.34 1.22 -3.77
C LEU A 24 14.58 1.83 -4.45
N ASP A 25 15.26 2.76 -3.78
CA ASP A 25 16.53 3.35 -4.24
C ASP A 25 17.75 2.50 -3.85
N SER A 26 17.58 1.49 -3.00
CA SER A 26 18.68 0.66 -2.51
C SER A 26 19.02 -0.50 -3.45
N ASP A 27 20.23 -1.05 -3.31
CA ASP A 27 20.69 -2.23 -4.07
C ASP A 27 19.79 -3.46 -3.87
N ASP A 28 19.08 -3.55 -2.74
CA ASP A 28 18.14 -4.64 -2.46
C ASP A 28 16.93 -4.64 -3.41
N ALA A 29 16.64 -3.51 -4.05
CA ALA A 29 15.53 -3.35 -4.99
C ALA A 29 15.96 -3.42 -6.47
N VAL A 30 17.20 -3.82 -6.78
CA VAL A 30 17.78 -3.77 -8.15
C VAL A 30 16.95 -4.49 -9.22
N TRP A 31 16.15 -5.48 -8.84
CA TRP A 31 15.30 -6.24 -9.77
C TRP A 31 13.83 -5.78 -9.78
N ILE A 32 13.49 -4.75 -9.01
CA ILE A 32 12.12 -4.22 -8.90
C ILE A 32 12.02 -2.97 -9.77
N THR A 33 11.37 -3.10 -10.93
CA THR A 33 11.14 -1.99 -11.86
C THR A 33 9.80 -2.15 -12.56
N GLY A 34 9.17 -1.03 -12.95
CA GLY A 34 7.86 -1.02 -13.62
C GLY A 34 6.65 -1.32 -12.72
N GLU A 35 6.87 -1.54 -11.43
CA GLU A 35 5.83 -1.96 -10.49
C GLU A 35 5.19 -0.79 -9.71
N ARG A 36 3.92 -0.98 -9.33
CA ARG A 36 3.22 -0.07 -8.42
C ARG A 36 3.13 -0.71 -7.03
N ILE A 37 3.93 -0.22 -6.10
CA ILE A 37 3.94 -0.70 -4.71
C ILE A 37 2.99 0.15 -3.85
N SER A 38 2.01 -0.50 -3.23
CA SER A 38 1.07 0.16 -2.31
C SER A 38 1.62 0.22 -0.89
N VAL A 39 1.83 1.43 -0.37
CA VAL A 39 2.27 1.68 1.02
C VAL A 39 1.09 2.22 1.83
N SER A 40 0.04 1.39 1.98
CA SER A 40 -1.25 1.81 2.53
C SER A 40 -1.55 1.26 3.93
N GLY A 41 -0.58 0.62 4.60
CA GLY A 41 -0.83 -0.07 5.87
C GLY A 41 -1.82 -1.24 5.74
N GLY A 42 -1.97 -1.79 4.53
CA GLY A 42 -2.88 -2.88 4.21
C GLY A 42 -4.29 -2.44 3.79
N ASP A 43 -4.56 -1.15 3.67
CA ASP A 43 -5.82 -0.68 3.06
C ASP A 43 -5.75 -0.98 1.54
N VAL A 44 -6.41 -2.05 1.11
CA VAL A 44 -6.50 -2.46 -0.30
C VAL A 44 -7.93 -2.22 -0.77
N ARG A 45 -8.16 -1.07 -1.41
CA ARG A 45 -9.45 -0.77 -2.06
C ARG A 45 -9.72 -1.60 -3.31
N VAL A 46 -8.68 -2.14 -3.95
CA VAL A 46 -8.79 -2.81 -5.26
C VAL A 46 -9.59 -4.12 -5.20
N LEU A 47 -9.63 -4.83 -4.07
CA LEU A 47 -10.44 -6.07 -3.96
C LEU A 47 -11.91 -5.81 -3.59
N ASN A 48 -12.20 -4.73 -2.87
CA ASN A 48 -13.57 -4.46 -2.43
C ASN A 48 -14.46 -3.92 -3.55
N GLU A 49 -13.91 -3.21 -4.54
CA GLU A 49 -14.70 -2.75 -5.70
C GLU A 49 -15.15 -3.94 -6.58
N ILE A 50 -14.25 -4.90 -6.86
CA ILE A 50 -14.58 -6.12 -7.61
C ILE A 50 -15.60 -6.98 -6.82
N ALA A 51 -15.39 -7.15 -5.52
CA ALA A 51 -16.31 -7.92 -4.67
C ALA A 51 -17.69 -7.25 -4.54
N SER A 52 -17.77 -5.91 -4.59
CA SER A 52 -19.03 -5.16 -4.57
C SER A 52 -19.77 -5.21 -5.92
N ALA A 53 -19.03 -5.19 -7.04
CA ALA A 53 -19.60 -5.31 -8.38
C ALA A 53 -20.12 -6.72 -8.68
N ALA A 54 -19.54 -7.76 -8.08
CA ALA A 54 -20.00 -9.15 -8.21
C ALA A 54 -21.21 -9.50 -7.31
N LYS A 55 -21.63 -8.58 -6.43
CA LYS A 55 -22.80 -8.74 -5.53
C LYS A 55 -24.05 -8.00 -6.01
N ALA A 56 -24.00 -7.36 -7.19
CA ALA A 56 -25.14 -6.83 -7.91
C ALA A 56 -25.52 -7.76 -9.07
#